data_AF-A0A7S1D0N8-F1
#
_entry.id   AF-A0A7S1D0N8-F1
#
_cell.length_a   1.000
_cell.length_b   1.000
_cell.length_c   1.000
_cell.angle_alpha   90.00
_cell.angle_beta   90.00
_cell.angle_gamma   90.00
#
_symmetry.space_group_name_H-M   'P 1'
#
loop_
_entity.id
_entity.type
_entity.pdbx_description
1 polymer ?
#
loop_
_entity_poly.entity_id
_entity_poly.type
_entity_poly.pdbx_seq_one_letter_code
_entity_poly.pdbx_strand_id
1 'polypeptide(L)'
;VTVLPTQEDGGGIGDLAQSLIFPAILFGGLYFLSRRGGGFPGGFGGGPMGFGKAKTQIQMVPDTGVTFNDVAGCDGAKLELEEVVDFLKQPEAYTANGCKIPR
;
A
#
# COMPACT_ATOMS: atom_id res chain seq x y z
N VAL A 1 -17.97 -42.45 54.66
CA VAL A 1 -16.73 -42.08 53.93
C VAL A 1 -16.70 -40.58 53.84
N THR A 2 -15.72 -39.96 54.48
CA THR A 2 -15.57 -38.51 54.68
C THR A 2 -15.37 -37.82 53.32
N VAL A 3 -16.23 -36.87 52.97
CA VAL A 3 -15.96 -35.91 51.90
C VAL A 3 -15.21 -34.72 52.50
N LEU A 4 -13.99 -34.48 52.03
CA LEU A 4 -13.19 -33.30 52.39
C LEU A 4 -13.86 -32.06 51.77
N PRO A 5 -14.01 -30.94 52.51
CA PRO A 5 -14.34 -29.68 51.87
C PRO A 5 -13.13 -29.24 51.05
N THR A 6 -13.30 -29.10 49.73
CA THR A 6 -12.40 -28.29 48.91
C THR A 6 -12.68 -26.84 49.27
N GLN A 7 -11.93 -26.34 50.24
CA GLN A 7 -11.91 -24.93 50.57
C GLN A 7 -11.17 -24.20 49.45
N GLU A 8 -11.89 -23.76 48.44
CA GLU A 8 -11.43 -22.67 47.57
C GLU A 8 -11.63 -21.37 48.35
N ASP A 9 -10.63 -21.04 49.18
CA ASP A 9 -10.50 -19.71 49.79
C ASP A 9 -10.16 -18.72 48.66
N GLY A 10 -11.21 -18.12 48.12
CA GLY A 10 -11.09 -17.02 47.18
C GLY A 10 -10.33 -15.83 47.77
N GLY A 11 -9.52 -15.20 46.93
CA GLY A 11 -9.15 -13.79 47.09
C GLY A 11 -7.70 -13.53 47.53
N GLY A 12 -6.78 -14.44 47.24
CA GLY A 12 -5.36 -14.22 47.45
C GLY A 12 -4.68 -13.47 46.29
N ILE A 13 -3.61 -12.73 46.58
CA ILE A 13 -2.67 -12.20 45.57
C ILE A 13 -2.19 -13.32 44.62
N GLY A 14 -2.20 -14.58 45.09
CA GLY A 14 -1.92 -15.77 44.29
C GLY A 14 -2.88 -15.98 43.11
N ASP A 15 -4.19 -15.83 43.32
CA ASP A 15 -5.19 -15.97 42.24
C ASP A 15 -5.06 -14.85 41.22
N LEU A 16 -4.78 -13.63 41.69
CA LEU A 16 -4.52 -12.47 40.82
C LEU A 16 -3.24 -12.67 40.01
N ALA A 17 -2.19 -13.18 40.62
CA ALA A 17 -0.94 -13.51 39.93
C ALA A 17 -1.17 -14.61 38.88
N GLN A 18 -1.92 -15.67 39.21
CA GLN A 18 -2.22 -16.75 38.28
C GLN A 18 -3.09 -16.30 37.10
N SER A 19 -4.06 -15.41 37.35
CA SER A 19 -4.87 -14.79 36.30
C SER A 19 -4.04 -13.88 35.37
N LEU A 20 -3.04 -13.18 35.92
CA LEU A 20 -2.19 -12.25 35.16
C LEU A 20 -1.01 -12.92 34.43
N ILE A 21 -0.62 -14.15 34.80
CA ILE A 21 0.47 -14.88 34.14
C ILE A 21 0.20 -15.11 32.65
N PHE A 22 -1.02 -15.53 32.29
CA PHE A 22 -1.38 -15.77 30.89
C PHE A 22 -1.29 -14.50 30.00
N PRO A 23 -1.95 -13.37 30.34
CA PRO A 23 -1.81 -12.15 29.56
C PRO A 23 -0.39 -11.56 29.62
N ALA A 24 0.33 -11.68 30.74
CA ALA A 24 1.71 -11.21 30.84
C ALA A 24 2.65 -11.93 29.87
N ILE A 25 2.53 -13.26 29.74
CA ILE A 25 3.30 -14.06 28.78
C ILE A 25 2.88 -13.73 27.34
N LEU A 26 1.59 -13.57 27.07
CA LEU A 26 1.08 -13.20 25.75
C LEU A 26 1.68 -11.88 25.27
N PHE A 27 1.57 -10.81 26.08
CA PHE A 27 2.08 -9.49 25.72
C PHE A 27 3.62 -9.43 25.75
N GLY A 28 4.27 -10.08 26.71
CA GLY A 28 5.73 -10.16 26.78
C GLY A 28 6.34 -10.93 25.59
N GLY A 29 5.73 -12.05 25.21
CA GLY A 29 6.10 -12.84 24.04
C GLY A 29 5.87 -12.07 22.74
N LEU A 30 4.72 -11.39 22.62
CA LEU A 30 4.41 -10.56 21.45
C LEU A 30 5.38 -9.38 21.31
N TYR A 31 5.76 -8.76 22.42
CA TYR A 31 6.75 -7.68 22.46
C TYR A 31 8.15 -8.15 22.05
N PHE A 32 8.57 -9.33 22.52
CA PHE A 32 9.86 -9.91 22.13
C PHE A 32 9.87 -10.31 20.64
N LEU A 33 8.78 -10.90 20.15
CA LEU A 33 8.64 -11.27 18.74
C LEU A 33 8.64 -10.03 17.82
N SER A 34 7.94 -8.97 18.21
CA SER A 34 7.94 -7.67 17.52
C SER A 34 9.34 -7.05 17.42
N ARG A 35 10.19 -7.25 18.44
CA ARG A 35 11.57 -6.76 18.45
C ARG A 35 12.56 -7.60 17.64
N ARG A 36 12.29 -8.89 17.40
CA ARG A 36 13.29 -9.82 16.83
C ARG A 36 13.31 -9.91 15.30
N GLY A 37 12.33 -9.35 14.59
CA GLY A 37 12.46 -9.10 13.15
C GLY A 37 11.38 -9.75 12.30
N GLY A 38 10.30 -9.03 12.10
CA GLY A 38 9.25 -9.39 11.15
C GLY A 38 7.90 -9.15 11.78
N GLY A 39 7.20 -8.12 11.28
CA GLY A 39 5.91 -7.69 11.76
C GLY A 39 4.93 -8.84 11.96
N PHE A 40 4.09 -8.67 12.97
CA PHE A 40 3.01 -9.57 13.31
C PHE A 40 2.15 -9.88 12.05
N PRO A 41 1.84 -11.15 11.74
CA PRO A 41 0.86 -11.48 10.71
C PRO A 41 -0.54 -11.09 11.21
N GLY A 42 -0.88 -9.81 11.07
CA GLY A 42 -2.10 -9.23 11.62
C GLY A 42 -1.83 -7.85 12.18
N GLY A 43 -1.76 -6.87 11.28
CA GLY A 43 -1.39 -5.50 11.59
C GLY A 43 -2.27 -4.84 12.65
N PHE A 44 -1.69 -4.58 13.82
CA PHE A 44 -2.13 -3.53 14.75
C PHE A 44 -1.13 -2.36 14.82
N GLY A 45 -0.15 -2.32 13.90
CA GLY A 45 0.88 -1.28 13.79
C GLY A 45 0.83 -0.45 12.51
N GLY A 46 -0.16 -0.70 11.64
CA GLY A 46 -0.44 0.14 10.48
C GLY A 46 -1.65 0.97 10.79
N GLY A 47 -1.47 2.19 11.31
CA GLY A 47 -2.58 3.13 11.42
C GLY A 47 -3.28 3.30 10.05
N PRO A 48 -4.54 3.79 10.02
CA PRO A 48 -5.31 3.99 8.78
C PRO A 48 -4.62 4.89 7.73
N MET A 49 -3.49 5.53 8.06
CA MET A 49 -2.63 6.28 7.14
C MET A 49 -2.05 5.46 5.95
N GLY A 50 -2.16 4.13 5.95
CA GLY A 50 -1.68 3.27 4.85
C GLY A 50 -2.68 3.08 3.69
N PHE A 51 -3.96 3.41 3.87
CA PHE A 51 -5.04 3.02 2.95
C PHE A 51 -5.13 3.87 1.66
N GLY A 52 -4.25 4.86 1.46
CA GLY A 52 -4.36 5.80 0.33
C GLY A 52 -3.16 5.89 -0.60
N LYS A 53 -2.04 5.23 -0.29
CA LYS A 53 -0.82 5.37 -1.11
C LYS A 53 -0.83 4.32 -2.21
N ALA A 54 -1.43 4.67 -3.35
CA ALA A 54 -1.24 3.93 -4.60
C ALA A 54 0.28 3.79 -4.82
N LYS A 55 0.77 2.54 -4.83
CA LYS A 55 2.15 2.23 -5.19
C LYS A 55 2.26 2.27 -6.72
N THR A 56 2.16 3.44 -7.31
CA THR A 56 2.44 3.64 -8.73
C THR A 56 3.94 3.55 -8.93
N GLN A 57 4.39 2.39 -9.42
CA GLN A 57 5.72 2.27 -9.96
C GLN A 57 5.74 3.09 -11.26
N ILE A 58 6.53 4.16 -11.28
CA ILE A 58 6.81 4.90 -12.52
C ILE A 58 7.67 3.96 -13.37
N GLN A 59 7.02 3.18 -14.23
CA GLN A 59 7.72 2.48 -15.29
C GLN A 59 8.16 3.53 -16.30
N MET A 60 9.48 3.74 -16.36
CA MET A 60 10.07 4.48 -17.46
C MET A 60 9.83 3.63 -18.71
N VAL A 61 8.91 4.06 -19.57
CA VAL A 61 8.67 3.40 -20.85
C VAL A 61 9.92 3.62 -21.70
N PRO A 62 10.60 2.57 -22.16
CA PRO A 62 11.77 2.72 -23.03
C PRO A 62 11.35 3.33 -24.37
N ASP A 63 12.23 4.12 -24.97
CA ASP A 63 12.03 4.67 -26.32
C ASP A 63 11.76 3.51 -27.30
N THR A 64 10.57 3.49 -27.86
CA THR A 64 10.10 2.41 -28.74
C THR A 64 10.75 2.46 -30.13
N GLY A 65 11.33 3.60 -30.52
CA GLY A 65 12.02 3.77 -31.81
C GLY A 65 11.12 3.73 -33.05
N VAL A 66 9.81 3.60 -32.89
CA VAL A 66 8.84 3.55 -33.99
C VAL A 66 8.41 4.94 -34.42
N THR A 67 8.25 5.14 -35.73
CA THR A 67 7.83 6.40 -36.34
C THR A 67 6.57 6.23 -37.20
N PHE A 68 5.95 7.32 -37.64
CA PHE A 68 4.78 7.25 -38.54
C PHE A 68 5.10 6.63 -39.91
N ASN A 69 6.37 6.57 -40.31
CA ASN A 69 6.78 5.88 -41.52
C ASN A 69 6.61 4.36 -41.42
N ASP A 70 6.65 3.82 -40.19
CA ASP A 70 6.59 2.38 -39.93
C ASP A 70 5.15 1.83 -39.88
N VAL A 71 4.14 2.69 -40.02
CA VAL A 71 2.71 2.32 -39.95
C VAL A 71 2.11 2.39 -41.36
N ALA A 72 1.53 1.32 -41.89
CA ALA A 72 0.88 1.32 -43.19
C ALA A 72 -0.66 1.35 -43.06
N GLY A 73 -1.35 2.01 -44.00
CA GLY A 73 -2.82 1.94 -44.14
C GLY A 73 -3.65 2.86 -43.22
N CYS A 74 -3.01 3.79 -42.50
CA CYS A 74 -3.67 4.67 -41.53
C CYS A 74 -3.47 6.16 -41.84
N ASP A 75 -3.55 6.56 -43.12
CA ASP A 75 -3.13 7.91 -43.55
C ASP A 75 -3.97 9.04 -42.94
N GLY A 76 -5.29 8.83 -42.77
CA GLY A 76 -6.16 9.81 -42.09
C GLY A 76 -5.81 9.99 -40.61
N ALA A 77 -5.63 8.88 -39.88
CA ALA A 77 -5.27 8.92 -38.46
C ALA A 77 -3.88 9.50 -38.22
N LYS A 78 -2.93 9.28 -39.14
CA LYS A 78 -1.60 9.91 -39.07
C LYS A 78 -1.67 11.43 -39.16
N LEU A 79 -2.50 11.96 -40.07
CA LEU A 79 -2.69 13.41 -40.22
C LEU A 79 -3.31 14.04 -38.96
N GLU A 80 -4.31 13.38 -38.36
CA GLU A 80 -4.91 13.84 -37.10
C GLU A 80 -3.89 13.82 -35.94
N LEU A 81 -3.07 12.76 -35.86
CA LEU A 81 -2.05 12.65 -34.81
C LEU A 81 -0.84 13.55 -35.04
N GLU A 82 -0.57 13.98 -36.27
CA GLU A 82 0.51 14.92 -36.60
C GLU A 82 0.29 16.27 -35.91
N GLU A 83 -0.95 16.75 -35.83
CA GLU A 83 -1.30 17.95 -35.06
C GLU A 83 -0.95 17.81 -33.58
N VAL A 84 -1.24 16.65 -32.99
CA VAL A 84 -0.92 16.36 -31.58
C VAL A 84 0.59 16.32 -31.37
N VAL A 85 1.33 15.70 -32.29
CA VAL A 85 2.79 15.64 -32.24
C VAL A 85 3.41 17.03 -32.36
N ASP A 86 2.92 17.88 -33.24
CA ASP A 86 3.42 19.25 -33.41
C ASP A 86 3.09 20.14 -32.21
N PHE A 87 1.92 19.95 -31.60
CA PHE A 87 1.62 20.56 -30.30
C PHE A 87 2.65 20.15 -29.23
N LEU A 88 2.97 18.85 -29.13
CA LEU A 88 3.93 18.34 -28.15
C LEU A 88 5.36 18.85 -28.40
N LYS A 89 5.74 19.13 -29.66
CA LYS A 89 7.04 19.73 -30.00
C LYS A 89 7.12 21.21 -29.63
N GLN A 90 6.04 21.98 -29.78
CA GLN A 90 6.03 23.44 -29.57
C GLN A 90 4.87 23.92 -28.68
N PRO A 91 4.71 23.38 -27.46
CA PRO A 91 3.52 23.62 -26.64
C PRO A 91 3.32 25.09 -26.26
N GLU A 92 4.41 25.86 -26.15
CA GLU A 92 4.37 27.28 -25.80
C GLU A 92 3.64 28.12 -26.84
N ALA A 93 3.90 27.87 -28.13
CA ALA A 93 3.26 28.60 -29.23
C ALA A 93 1.75 28.34 -29.30
N TYR A 94 1.33 27.08 -29.11
CA TYR A 94 -0.08 26.71 -29.11
C TYR A 94 -0.81 27.21 -27.85
N THR A 95 -0.16 27.15 -26.69
CA THR A 95 -0.74 27.66 -25.43
C THR A 95 -0.87 29.18 -25.45
N ALA A 96 0.09 29.90 -26.03
CA ALA A 96 0.03 31.36 -26.21
C ALA A 96 -1.16 31.80 -27.08
N ASN A 97 -1.54 31.00 -28.07
CA ASN A 97 -2.71 31.22 -28.92
C ASN A 97 -4.02 30.71 -28.28
N GLY A 98 -3.99 30.20 -27.05
CA GLY A 98 -5.16 29.72 -26.33
C GLY A 98 -5.68 28.35 -26.78
N CYS A 99 -4.90 27.61 -27.58
CA CYS A 99 -5.26 26.26 -28.00
C CYS A 99 -5.28 25.30 -26.79
N LYS A 100 -6.30 24.46 -26.72
CA LYS A 100 -6.40 23.39 -25.72
C LYS A 100 -5.92 22.08 -26.31
N ILE A 101 -5.28 21.26 -25.47
CA ILE A 101 -4.89 19.89 -25.83
C ILE A 101 -6.13 19.11 -26.31
N PRO A 102 -6.11 18.57 -27.55
CA PRO A 102 -7.07 17.56 -27.96
C PRO A 102 -6.83 16.29 -27.12
N ARG A 103 -7.89 15.76 -26.52
CA ARG A 103 -7.84 14.57 -25.64
C ARG A 103 -8.40 13.35 -26.34
#